data_AF-A0AAW6NHV8-F1
#
_entry.id   AF-A0AAW6NHV8-F1
#
_cell.length_a   1.000
_cell.length_b   1.000
_cell.length_c   1.000
_cell.angle_alpha   90.00
_cell.angle_beta   90.00
_cell.angle_gamma   90.00
#
_symmetry.space_group_name_H-M   'P 1'
#
loop_
_entity.id
_entity.type
_entity.pdbx_description
1 polymer ?
#
loop_
_entity_poly.entity_id
_entity_poly.type
_entity_poly.pdbx_seq_one_letter_code
_entity_poly.pdbx_strand_id
1 'polypeptide(L)'
;LFSAHAERVELCVFDGEANEHRYDLPARTGDTWHGYLAGGRPGMHYGFRVHGPWEPSQGHWFNPAKLLIDPCAHRVDGEFKDDPLFHVGYGEPDHRDSAPVAPKSVVVHDLYDWEDDAPPRTPWGNTVIYEAHVKGLTYLHPSIPKEMRGTYKALGHPTMVAYLKHLGITALELLPVAHFASEPRLQRLGLSNYWGYNPLALFALDPRYAVNPEKARDEFRDAVKALHAAGIEVILDVVLNHSAESDLDGPTLSQRGIDNRSYYWIRDDG
;
A
#
# COMPACT_ATOMS: atom_id res chain seq x y z
N LEU A 1 -0.12 15.17 6.82
CA LEU A 1 0.51 14.95 5.50
C LEU A 1 1.81 15.72 5.43
N PHE A 2 2.95 15.06 5.20
CA PHE A 2 4.21 15.75 4.93
C PHE A 2 4.20 16.31 3.50
N SER A 3 4.62 17.57 3.33
CA SER A 3 5.01 18.17 2.06
C SER A 3 5.70 19.50 2.34
N ALA A 4 6.99 19.58 2.02
CA ALA A 4 7.81 20.78 2.23
C ALA A 4 7.49 21.87 1.20
N HIS A 5 7.22 21.46 -0.04
CA HIS A 5 7.07 22.36 -1.18
C HIS A 5 5.62 22.63 -1.59
N ALA A 6 4.62 21.99 -0.95
CA ALA A 6 3.22 22.35 -1.18
C ALA A 6 2.91 23.78 -0.74
N GLU A 7 2.02 24.43 -1.47
CA GLU A 7 1.45 25.75 -1.18
C GLU A 7 0.07 25.65 -0.54
N ARG A 8 -0.68 24.58 -0.83
CA ARG A 8 -1.99 24.26 -0.23
C ARG A 8 -2.26 22.77 -0.31
N VAL A 9 -2.90 22.22 0.71
CA VAL A 9 -3.32 20.81 0.74
C VAL A 9 -4.82 20.73 1.00
N GLU A 10 -5.56 20.08 0.11
CA GLU A 10 -6.97 19.77 0.28
C GLU A 10 -7.11 18.30 0.70
N LEU A 11 -7.78 18.05 1.83
CA LEU A 11 -8.36 16.76 2.15
C LEU A 11 -9.63 16.56 1.30
N CYS A 12 -9.67 15.48 0.54
CA CYS A 12 -10.81 15.10 -0.28
C CYS A 12 -11.51 13.91 0.38
N VAL A 13 -12.79 14.04 0.73
CA VAL A 13 -13.61 12.98 1.33
C VAL A 13 -14.70 12.58 0.35
N PHE A 14 -14.98 11.28 0.26
CA PHE A 14 -15.98 10.73 -0.64
C PHE A 14 -17.17 10.20 0.15
N ASP A 15 -18.39 10.58 -0.25
CA ASP A 15 -19.61 10.04 0.33
C ASP A 15 -20.03 8.70 -0.31
N GLY A 16 -21.13 8.12 0.15
CA GLY A 16 -21.63 6.82 -0.33
C GLY A 16 -22.09 6.82 -1.79
N GLU A 17 -22.23 7.99 -2.41
CA GLU A 17 -22.56 8.17 -3.84
C GLU A 17 -21.31 8.55 -4.66
N ALA A 18 -20.13 8.48 -4.05
CA ALA A 18 -18.84 8.87 -4.60
C ALA A 18 -18.70 10.37 -4.95
N ASN A 19 -19.54 11.25 -4.37
CA ASN A 19 -19.32 12.69 -4.52
C ASN A 19 -18.13 13.14 -3.67
N GLU A 20 -17.31 14.02 -4.24
CA GLU A 20 -16.12 14.56 -3.59
C GLU A 20 -16.43 15.85 -2.80
N HIS A 21 -16.06 15.85 -1.53
CA HIS A 21 -16.09 17.02 -0.65
C HIS A 21 -14.66 17.41 -0.27
N ARG A 22 -14.25 18.66 -0.53
CA ARG A 22 -12.87 19.12 -0.32
C ARG A 22 -12.78 20.11 0.82
N TYR A 23 -11.76 19.93 1.65
CA TYR A 23 -11.48 20.77 2.81
C TYR A 23 -10.00 21.12 2.83
N ASP A 24 -9.66 22.40 2.90
CA ASP A 24 -8.26 22.78 3.13
C ASP A 24 -7.78 22.23 4.48
N LEU A 25 -6.57 21.67 4.51
CA LEU A 25 -5.87 21.44 5.77
C LEU A 25 -5.42 22.81 6.31
N PRO A 26 -6.00 23.28 7.44
CA PRO A 26 -5.90 24.68 7.84
C PRO A 26 -4.56 25.04 8.50
N ALA A 27 -3.77 24.04 8.91
CA ALA A 27 -2.57 24.25 9.68
C ALA A 27 -1.37 23.50 9.11
N ARG A 28 -0.19 24.07 9.32
CA ARG A 28 1.12 23.51 8.95
C ARG A 28 2.10 23.75 10.09
N THR A 29 2.70 22.68 10.61
CA THR A 29 3.79 22.74 11.60
C THR A 29 5.06 22.20 10.96
N GLY A 30 6.06 23.05 10.72
CA GLY A 30 7.21 22.69 9.88
C GLY A 30 6.74 22.33 8.47
N ASP A 31 7.09 21.15 7.99
CA ASP A 31 6.68 20.64 6.66
C ASP A 31 5.49 19.66 6.74
N THR A 32 4.79 19.62 7.88
CA THR A 32 3.64 18.75 8.07
C THR A 32 2.35 19.55 8.08
N TRP A 33 1.51 19.30 7.08
CA TRP A 33 0.13 19.80 6.98
C TRP A 33 -0.82 18.94 7.81
N HIS A 34 -1.71 19.57 8.56
CA HIS A 34 -2.65 18.88 9.44
C HIS A 34 -3.96 19.65 9.63
N GLY A 35 -4.97 18.90 10.04
CA GLY A 35 -6.34 19.36 10.29
C GLY A 35 -7.12 18.26 10.97
N TYR A 36 -8.28 18.61 11.53
CA TYR A 36 -9.19 17.67 12.16
C TYR A 36 -10.59 17.80 11.54
N LEU A 37 -11.10 16.71 10.99
CA LEU A 37 -12.45 16.66 10.44
C LEU A 37 -13.42 16.07 11.48
N ALA A 38 -14.26 16.93 12.06
CA ALA A 38 -15.32 16.49 12.96
C ALA A 38 -16.27 15.55 12.20
N GLY A 39 -16.56 14.37 12.77
CA GLY A 39 -17.40 13.36 12.14
C GLY A 39 -16.66 12.38 11.23
N GLY A 40 -15.34 12.52 11.06
CA GLY A 40 -14.51 11.48 10.45
C GLY A 40 -14.58 10.16 11.23
N ARG A 41 -14.82 9.04 10.53
CA ARG A 41 -15.00 7.71 11.14
C ARG A 41 -14.26 6.64 10.33
N PRO A 42 -13.90 5.50 10.96
CA PRO A 42 -13.45 4.32 10.22
C PRO A 42 -14.40 3.95 9.09
N GLY A 43 -13.83 3.55 7.95
CA GLY A 43 -14.57 3.29 6.71
C GLY A 43 -14.70 4.49 5.77
N MET A 44 -14.37 5.71 6.22
CA MET A 44 -14.39 6.90 5.36
C MET A 44 -13.29 6.85 4.30
N HIS A 45 -13.69 6.97 3.03
CA HIS A 45 -12.78 7.10 1.89
C HIS A 45 -12.29 8.53 1.75
N TYR A 46 -10.99 8.68 1.55
CA TYR A 46 -10.36 9.97 1.38
C TYR A 46 -9.15 9.92 0.43
N GLY A 47 -8.70 11.10 0.03
CA GLY A 47 -7.44 11.32 -0.68
C GLY A 47 -7.00 12.77 -0.47
N PHE A 48 -5.95 13.18 -1.18
CA PHE A 48 -5.45 14.55 -1.13
C PHE A 48 -5.36 15.15 -2.53
N ARG A 49 -5.60 16.46 -2.62
CA ARG A 49 -5.16 17.29 -3.75
C ARG A 49 -4.14 18.28 -3.22
N VAL A 50 -2.96 18.27 -3.83
CA VAL A 50 -1.83 19.07 -3.36
C VAL A 50 -1.48 20.10 -4.42
N HIS A 51 -1.46 21.35 -3.99
CA HIS A 51 -1.16 22.52 -4.81
C HIS A 51 0.28 22.94 -4.55
N GLY A 52 0.95 23.39 -5.60
CA GLY A 52 2.33 23.85 -5.53
C GLY A 52 2.88 24.14 -6.93
N PRO A 53 4.18 24.41 -7.05
CA PRO A 53 4.80 24.77 -8.31
C PRO A 53 4.76 23.63 -9.35
N TRP A 54 4.44 23.99 -10.59
CA TRP A 54 4.73 23.16 -11.76
C TRP A 54 6.04 23.66 -12.37
N GLU A 55 7.15 23.10 -11.92
CA GLU A 55 8.49 23.43 -12.41
C GLU A 55 9.26 22.13 -12.67
N PRO A 56 8.96 21.41 -13.79
CA PRO A 56 9.60 20.15 -14.13
C PRO A 56 11.13 20.20 -14.09
N SER A 57 11.76 21.29 -14.57
CA SER A 57 13.21 21.48 -14.55
C SER A 57 13.83 21.62 -13.16
N GLN A 58 13.02 21.76 -12.11
CA GLN A 58 13.45 21.78 -10.70
C GLN A 58 12.95 20.54 -9.95
N GLY A 59 12.29 19.60 -10.65
CA GLY A 59 11.70 18.41 -10.06
C GLY A 59 10.39 18.65 -9.32
N HIS A 60 9.69 19.77 -9.58
CA HIS A 60 8.37 20.05 -8.99
C HIS A 60 7.25 19.66 -9.94
N TRP A 61 6.43 18.70 -9.53
CA TRP A 61 5.37 18.06 -10.34
C TRP A 61 3.99 18.14 -9.67
N PHE A 62 3.72 19.24 -8.95
CA PHE A 62 2.43 19.44 -8.31
C PHE A 62 1.32 19.58 -9.35
N ASN A 63 0.26 18.78 -9.21
CA ASN A 63 -0.92 18.88 -10.06
C ASN A 63 -2.20 18.51 -9.26
N PRO A 64 -2.97 19.51 -8.80
CA PRO A 64 -4.16 19.26 -7.97
C PRO A 64 -5.33 18.64 -8.75
N ALA A 65 -5.25 18.50 -10.08
CA ALA A 65 -6.22 17.71 -10.85
C ALA A 65 -6.10 16.21 -10.55
N LYS A 66 -4.94 15.76 -10.04
CA LYS A 66 -4.70 14.37 -9.68
C LYS A 66 -5.06 14.13 -8.21
N LEU A 67 -5.95 13.19 -7.96
CA LEU A 67 -6.25 12.73 -6.60
C LEU A 67 -5.15 11.79 -6.13
N LEU A 68 -4.62 12.06 -4.93
CA LEU A 68 -3.47 11.37 -4.36
C LEU A 68 -3.85 10.52 -3.15
N ILE A 69 -3.25 9.35 -3.05
CA ILE A 69 -3.33 8.42 -1.92
C ILE A 69 -2.43 8.95 -0.80
N ASP A 70 -2.87 8.84 0.46
CA ASP A 70 -2.04 9.12 1.61
C ASP A 70 -0.87 8.12 1.66
N PRO A 71 0.40 8.57 1.63
CA PRO A 71 1.56 7.68 1.69
C PRO A 71 1.62 6.86 2.98
N CYS A 72 0.89 7.30 4.02
CA CYS A 72 0.72 6.61 5.30
C CYS A 72 -0.64 5.90 5.43
N ALA A 73 -1.39 5.69 4.33
CA ALA A 73 -2.65 4.97 4.37
C ALA A 73 -2.45 3.52 4.85
N HIS A 74 -3.21 3.12 5.87
CA HIS A 74 -3.23 1.73 6.36
C HIS A 74 -4.16 0.81 5.55
N ARG A 75 -5.00 1.40 4.68
CA ARG A 75 -5.85 0.70 3.72
C ARG A 75 -6.09 1.61 2.53
N VAL A 76 -6.05 1.01 1.34
CA VAL A 76 -6.46 1.64 0.09
C VAL A 76 -7.54 0.78 -0.51
N ASP A 77 -8.59 1.41 -1.01
CA ASP A 77 -9.71 0.76 -1.70
C ASP A 77 -9.77 1.20 -3.16
N GLY A 78 -10.15 0.28 -4.04
CA GLY A 78 -10.05 0.41 -5.49
C GLY A 78 -8.82 -0.27 -6.09
N GLU A 79 -9.00 -0.79 -7.30
CA GLU A 79 -7.93 -1.42 -8.07
C GLU A 79 -7.18 -0.37 -8.91
N PHE A 80 -5.85 -0.40 -8.90
CA PHE A 80 -5.06 0.39 -9.85
C PHE A 80 -5.09 -0.28 -11.24
N LYS A 81 -5.92 0.26 -12.13
CA LYS A 81 -5.96 -0.10 -13.56
C LYS A 81 -5.26 0.98 -14.37
N ASP A 82 -4.49 0.57 -15.37
CA ASP A 82 -3.83 1.51 -16.28
C ASP A 82 -4.85 2.43 -16.94
N ASP A 83 -4.70 3.73 -16.71
CA ASP A 83 -5.60 4.77 -17.20
C ASP A 83 -4.81 6.04 -17.52
N PRO A 84 -5.02 6.69 -18.67
CA PRO A 84 -4.31 7.91 -19.06
C PRO A 84 -4.56 9.10 -18.12
N LEU A 85 -5.61 9.09 -17.29
CA LEU A 85 -5.90 10.16 -16.33
C LEU A 85 -4.86 10.27 -15.22
N PHE A 86 -4.10 9.19 -14.96
CA PHE A 86 -3.04 9.19 -13.94
C PHE A 86 -1.78 9.92 -14.36
N HIS A 87 -1.55 10.13 -15.65
CA HIS A 87 -0.35 10.84 -16.10
C HIS A 87 -0.42 12.31 -15.67
N VAL A 88 0.72 12.85 -15.19
CA VAL A 88 0.76 14.20 -14.61
C VAL A 88 0.71 15.31 -15.64
N GLY A 89 1.20 15.04 -16.87
CA GLY A 89 1.27 15.98 -17.99
C GLY A 89 2.65 15.99 -18.66
N TYR A 90 2.72 16.43 -19.91
CA TYR A 90 3.97 16.62 -20.65
C TYR A 90 4.16 18.12 -20.91
N GLY A 91 5.20 18.72 -20.34
CA GLY A 91 5.48 20.16 -20.46
C GLY A 91 4.53 21.06 -19.65
N GLU A 92 3.22 20.79 -19.71
CA GLU A 92 2.17 21.43 -18.92
C GLU A 92 1.39 20.40 -18.08
N PRO A 93 0.79 20.80 -16.94
CA PRO A 93 0.03 19.89 -16.10
C PRO A 93 -1.25 19.43 -16.82
N ASP A 94 -1.51 18.13 -16.81
CA ASP A 94 -2.75 17.57 -17.32
C ASP A 94 -3.91 17.92 -16.37
N HIS A 95 -4.86 18.72 -16.85
CA HIS A 95 -5.97 19.23 -16.04
C HIS A 95 -7.15 18.26 -15.86
N ARG A 96 -7.11 17.07 -16.46
CA ARG A 96 -8.20 16.09 -16.33
C ARG A 96 -8.20 15.50 -14.92
N ASP A 97 -9.38 15.45 -14.32
CA ASP A 97 -9.57 14.91 -12.98
C ASP A 97 -9.38 13.38 -12.96
N SER A 98 -8.52 12.89 -12.05
CA SER A 98 -8.29 11.45 -11.88
C SER A 98 -9.19 10.82 -10.81
N ALA A 99 -9.97 11.59 -10.06
CA ALA A 99 -10.81 11.07 -8.97
C ALA A 99 -11.77 9.93 -9.39
N PRO A 100 -12.38 9.89 -10.59
CA PRO A 100 -13.27 8.80 -10.97
C PRO A 100 -12.61 7.42 -11.08
N VAL A 101 -11.29 7.37 -11.31
CA VAL A 101 -10.53 6.11 -11.52
C VAL A 101 -9.48 5.86 -10.43
N ALA A 102 -9.10 6.88 -9.66
CA ALA A 102 -8.08 6.75 -8.62
C ALA A 102 -8.55 5.86 -7.45
N PRO A 103 -7.71 4.95 -6.94
CA PRO A 103 -7.93 4.33 -5.64
C PRO A 103 -8.01 5.39 -4.53
N LYS A 104 -8.66 5.04 -3.42
CA LYS A 104 -8.90 5.94 -2.28
C LYS A 104 -8.24 5.38 -1.04
N SER A 105 -7.65 6.25 -0.24
CA SER A 105 -7.24 5.88 1.12
C SER A 105 -8.48 5.67 1.97
N VAL A 106 -8.41 4.80 2.97
CA VAL A 106 -9.55 4.56 3.87
C VAL A 106 -9.13 4.69 5.31
N VAL A 107 -9.91 5.46 6.08
CA VAL A 107 -9.72 5.57 7.52
C VAL A 107 -9.98 4.20 8.15
N VAL A 108 -9.02 3.70 8.91
CA VAL A 108 -9.14 2.42 9.63
C VAL A 108 -9.27 2.67 11.14
N HIS A 109 -9.93 1.75 11.84
CA HIS A 109 -9.71 1.56 13.27
C HIS A 109 -8.64 0.49 13.50
N ASP A 110 -7.97 0.53 14.66
CA ASP A 110 -7.00 -0.49 15.04
C ASP A 110 -7.27 -1.00 16.46
N LEU A 111 -8.27 -1.89 16.59
CA LEU A 111 -8.74 -2.45 17.87
C LEU A 111 -8.52 -3.97 17.94
N TYR A 112 -7.42 -4.46 17.37
CA TYR A 112 -7.15 -5.89 17.31
C TYR A 112 -6.60 -6.42 18.64
N ASP A 113 -7.13 -7.56 19.08
CA ASP A 113 -6.68 -8.24 20.29
C ASP A 113 -5.58 -9.27 19.94
N TRP A 114 -4.34 -8.96 20.34
CA TRP A 114 -3.20 -9.85 20.16
C TRP A 114 -3.19 -11.04 21.13
N GLU A 115 -4.10 -11.08 22.12
CA GLU A 115 -4.12 -12.10 23.16
C GLU A 115 -2.72 -12.24 23.81
N ASP A 116 -2.19 -13.46 23.91
CA ASP A 116 -0.88 -13.76 24.50
C ASP A 116 0.27 -13.81 23.46
N ASP A 117 0.09 -13.24 22.25
CA ASP A 117 1.13 -13.26 21.22
C ASP A 117 2.44 -12.63 21.70
N ALA A 118 3.54 -13.33 21.42
CA ALA A 118 4.88 -12.87 21.76
C ALA A 118 5.86 -13.27 20.64
N PRO A 119 6.88 -12.43 20.35
CA PRO A 119 7.86 -12.74 19.33
C PRO A 119 8.68 -13.98 19.72
N PRO A 120 8.84 -15.00 18.83
CA PRO A 120 9.61 -16.21 19.14
C PRO A 120 11.08 -15.95 19.52
N ARG A 121 11.73 -14.95 18.91
CA ARG A 121 13.12 -14.55 19.17
C ARG A 121 14.11 -15.70 19.00
N THR A 122 14.01 -16.41 17.87
CA THR A 122 14.97 -17.46 17.52
C THR A 122 16.37 -16.83 17.39
N PRO A 123 17.39 -17.34 18.10
CA PRO A 123 18.74 -16.82 17.96
C PRO A 123 19.25 -17.01 16.53
N TRP A 124 19.94 -16.01 15.97
CA TRP A 124 20.47 -16.04 14.60
C TRP A 124 21.27 -17.31 14.24
N GLY A 125 22.04 -17.87 15.19
CA GLY A 125 22.80 -19.11 14.97
C GLY A 125 21.94 -20.36 14.77
N ASN A 126 20.66 -20.27 15.09
CA ASN A 126 19.66 -21.34 14.94
C ASN A 126 18.61 -20.99 13.88
N THR A 127 18.73 -19.86 13.19
CA THR A 127 17.75 -19.41 12.21
C THR A 127 17.88 -20.19 10.91
N VAL A 128 16.75 -20.71 10.43
CA VAL A 128 16.60 -21.28 9.08
C VAL A 128 15.42 -20.58 8.40
N ILE A 129 15.75 -19.80 7.37
CA ILE A 129 14.80 -18.98 6.62
C ILE A 129 14.14 -19.83 5.51
N TYR A 130 12.85 -19.66 5.34
CA TYR A 130 12.06 -20.21 4.23
C TYR A 130 11.38 -19.07 3.49
N GLU A 131 11.93 -18.70 2.33
CA GLU A 131 11.32 -17.70 1.44
C GLU A 131 10.09 -18.28 0.74
N ALA A 132 8.97 -17.57 0.79
CA ALA A 132 7.72 -17.99 0.19
C ALA A 132 6.89 -16.83 -0.35
N HIS A 133 6.13 -17.12 -1.40
CA HIS A 133 5.10 -16.22 -1.91
C HIS A 133 3.75 -16.58 -1.28
N VAL A 134 3.05 -15.62 -0.65
CA VAL A 134 1.75 -15.84 0.03
C VAL A 134 0.76 -16.63 -0.82
N LYS A 135 0.50 -16.16 -2.05
CA LYS A 135 -0.31 -16.88 -3.04
C LYS A 135 0.25 -18.25 -3.39
N GLY A 136 1.43 -18.29 -4.01
CA GLY A 136 2.02 -19.52 -4.58
C GLY A 136 2.16 -20.67 -3.59
N LEU A 137 2.50 -20.37 -2.33
CA LEU A 137 2.74 -21.37 -1.29
C LEU A 137 1.55 -22.32 -1.08
N THR A 138 0.32 -21.81 -1.17
CA THR A 138 -0.88 -22.57 -0.82
C THR A 138 -1.93 -22.64 -1.92
N TYR A 139 -1.76 -21.94 -3.05
CA TYR A 139 -2.79 -21.80 -4.08
C TYR A 139 -3.32 -23.14 -4.62
N LEU A 140 -2.44 -24.14 -4.76
CA LEU A 140 -2.77 -25.48 -5.27
C LEU A 140 -2.81 -26.55 -4.17
N HIS A 141 -2.69 -26.16 -2.89
CA HIS A 141 -2.58 -27.13 -1.80
C HIS A 141 -3.92 -27.87 -1.57
N PRO A 142 -4.01 -29.19 -1.79
CA PRO A 142 -5.29 -29.91 -1.80
C PRO A 142 -5.98 -29.93 -0.43
N SER A 143 -5.21 -29.97 0.66
CA SER A 143 -5.71 -30.02 2.03
C SER A 143 -6.01 -28.64 2.65
N ILE A 144 -5.97 -27.56 1.86
CA ILE A 144 -6.44 -26.23 2.27
C ILE A 144 -7.82 -25.99 1.62
N PRO A 145 -8.84 -25.51 2.35
CA PRO A 145 -10.12 -25.15 1.79
C PRO A 145 -9.96 -24.17 0.61
N LYS A 146 -10.70 -24.41 -0.48
CA LYS A 146 -10.49 -23.73 -1.77
C LYS A 146 -10.56 -22.21 -1.65
N GLU A 147 -11.45 -21.72 -0.81
CA GLU A 147 -11.72 -20.31 -0.53
C GLU A 147 -10.60 -19.59 0.24
N MET A 148 -9.68 -20.32 0.88
CA MET A 148 -8.54 -19.74 1.62
C MET A 148 -7.22 -19.89 0.86
N ARG A 149 -7.16 -20.69 -0.21
CA ARG A 149 -5.91 -20.98 -0.91
C ARG A 149 -5.27 -19.71 -1.47
N GLY A 150 -3.98 -19.55 -1.22
CA GLY A 150 -3.19 -18.42 -1.67
C GLY A 150 -3.49 -17.10 -0.95
N THR A 151 -3.99 -17.18 0.28
CA THR A 151 -4.30 -16.01 1.13
C THR A 151 -3.50 -16.03 2.43
N TYR A 152 -3.46 -14.89 3.13
CA TYR A 152 -2.89 -14.78 4.48
C TYR A 152 -3.46 -15.83 5.43
N LYS A 153 -4.78 -16.07 5.36
CA LYS A 153 -5.47 -17.03 6.22
C LYS A 153 -4.97 -18.48 6.03
N ALA A 154 -4.48 -18.83 4.85
CA ALA A 154 -3.89 -20.15 4.61
C ALA A 154 -2.50 -20.30 5.23
N LEU A 155 -1.75 -19.22 5.44
CA LEU A 155 -0.42 -19.27 6.08
C LEU A 155 -0.51 -19.79 7.52
N GLY A 156 -1.51 -19.33 8.27
CA GLY A 156 -1.78 -19.77 9.65
C GLY A 156 -2.64 -21.04 9.75
N HIS A 157 -3.04 -21.66 8.64
CA HIS A 157 -3.88 -22.85 8.67
C HIS A 157 -3.11 -24.04 9.30
N PRO A 158 -3.73 -24.89 10.15
CA PRO A 158 -3.05 -25.98 10.84
C PRO A 158 -2.21 -26.90 9.93
N THR A 159 -2.70 -27.19 8.72
CA THR A 159 -1.95 -27.94 7.69
C THR A 159 -0.62 -27.29 7.34
N MET A 160 -0.60 -25.97 7.11
CA MET A 160 0.62 -25.25 6.75
C MET A 160 1.57 -25.12 7.93
N VAL A 161 1.04 -24.80 9.11
CA VAL A 161 1.83 -24.73 10.34
C VAL A 161 2.50 -26.09 10.63
N ALA A 162 1.75 -27.19 10.54
CA ALA A 162 2.30 -28.54 10.72
C ALA A 162 3.37 -28.88 9.69
N TYR A 163 3.17 -28.50 8.43
CA TYR A 163 4.19 -28.67 7.37
C TYR A 163 5.47 -27.89 7.68
N LEU A 164 5.38 -26.60 7.99
CA LEU A 164 6.55 -25.76 8.27
C LEU A 164 7.31 -26.27 9.51
N LYS A 165 6.59 -26.70 10.55
CA LYS A 165 7.19 -27.34 11.73
C LYS A 165 7.88 -28.65 11.41
N HIS A 166 7.26 -29.49 10.58
CA HIS A 166 7.86 -30.76 10.16
C HIS A 166 9.11 -30.55 9.29
N LEU A 167 9.08 -29.56 8.41
CA LEU A 167 10.23 -29.18 7.58
C LEU A 167 11.40 -28.65 8.43
N GLY A 168 11.11 -28.06 9.59
CA GLY A 168 12.12 -27.63 10.57
C GLY A 168 12.62 -26.20 10.38
N ILE A 169 11.89 -25.37 9.64
CA ILE A 169 12.21 -23.95 9.45
C ILE A 169 11.87 -23.16 10.70
N THR A 170 12.55 -22.04 10.92
CA THR A 170 12.32 -21.17 12.09
C THR A 170 11.77 -19.81 11.72
N ALA A 171 11.98 -19.35 10.49
CA ALA A 171 11.49 -18.08 9.99
C ALA A 171 10.86 -18.26 8.60
N LEU A 172 9.64 -17.78 8.44
CA LEU A 172 8.96 -17.65 7.15
C LEU A 172 9.20 -16.24 6.60
N GLU A 173 9.95 -16.13 5.52
CA GLU A 173 10.17 -14.86 4.83
C GLU A 173 9.18 -14.74 3.68
N LEU A 174 8.35 -13.70 3.72
CA LEU A 174 7.32 -13.46 2.72
C LEU A 174 7.82 -12.46 1.69
N LEU A 175 7.68 -12.80 0.41
CA LEU A 175 7.73 -11.83 -0.68
C LEU A 175 6.76 -10.66 -0.40
N PRO A 176 6.96 -9.48 -1.04
CA PRO A 176 6.27 -8.25 -0.68
C PRO A 176 4.76 -8.38 -0.44
N VAL A 177 4.34 -7.97 0.76
CA VAL A 177 2.93 -7.94 1.19
C VAL A 177 2.38 -6.52 1.36
N ALA A 178 3.25 -5.50 1.30
CA ALA A 178 2.80 -4.11 1.22
C ALA A 178 1.97 -3.94 -0.06
N HIS A 179 0.91 -3.15 -0.02
CA HIS A 179 -0.01 -3.03 -1.14
C HIS A 179 0.70 -2.48 -2.37
N PHE A 180 0.66 -3.24 -3.46
CA PHE A 180 1.42 -2.98 -4.67
C PHE A 180 0.52 -2.96 -5.90
N ALA A 181 1.03 -2.39 -7.00
CA ALA A 181 0.33 -2.28 -8.27
C ALA A 181 0.98 -3.16 -9.34
N SER A 182 0.20 -3.59 -10.33
CA SER A 182 0.79 -4.09 -11.58
C SER A 182 1.14 -2.91 -12.48
N GLU A 183 2.35 -2.87 -13.01
CA GLU A 183 2.83 -1.78 -13.87
C GLU A 183 1.96 -1.65 -15.12
N PRO A 184 1.71 -0.42 -15.63
CA PRO A 184 0.96 -0.19 -16.87
C PRO A 184 1.39 -1.09 -18.03
N ARG A 185 2.71 -1.27 -18.22
CA ARG A 185 3.27 -2.13 -19.27
C ARG A 185 2.82 -3.59 -19.13
N LEU A 186 2.75 -4.14 -17.92
CA LEU A 186 2.30 -5.52 -17.70
C LEU A 186 0.80 -5.64 -17.99
N GLN A 187 -0.01 -4.68 -17.51
CA GLN A 187 -1.45 -4.67 -17.74
C GLN A 187 -1.78 -4.64 -19.25
N ARG A 188 -1.09 -3.80 -20.03
CA ARG A 188 -1.22 -3.74 -21.51
C ARG A 188 -0.88 -5.05 -22.22
N LEU A 189 -0.08 -5.91 -21.60
CA LEU A 189 0.28 -7.24 -22.09
C LEU A 189 -0.66 -8.34 -21.59
N GLY A 190 -1.70 -8.01 -20.81
CA GLY A 190 -2.56 -9.00 -20.15
C GLY A 190 -1.85 -9.77 -19.02
N LEU A 191 -0.76 -9.21 -18.49
CA LEU A 191 0.01 -9.76 -17.39
C LEU A 191 -0.29 -9.00 -16.08
N SER A 192 0.22 -9.53 -14.97
CA SER A 192 0.15 -8.89 -13.66
C SER A 192 1.47 -9.03 -12.94
N ASN A 193 1.74 -8.12 -12.00
CA ASN A 193 2.87 -8.25 -11.11
C ASN A 193 2.55 -9.35 -10.10
N TYR A 194 3.29 -10.45 -10.17
CA TYR A 194 3.11 -11.58 -9.27
C TYR A 194 3.85 -11.35 -7.96
N TRP A 195 5.15 -11.04 -8.04
CA TRP A 195 6.04 -10.96 -6.88
C TRP A 195 5.74 -9.81 -5.91
N GLY A 196 5.30 -8.66 -6.42
CA GLY A 196 4.91 -7.53 -5.58
C GLY A 196 5.96 -6.45 -5.33
N TYR A 197 7.11 -6.51 -6.00
CA TYR A 197 8.16 -5.48 -5.95
C TYR A 197 7.76 -4.22 -6.76
N ASN A 198 6.63 -3.61 -6.43
CA ASN A 198 6.14 -2.37 -7.04
C ASN A 198 5.14 -1.65 -6.09
N PRO A 199 5.58 -1.24 -4.89
CA PRO A 199 4.70 -0.80 -3.82
C PRO A 199 3.95 0.50 -4.17
N LEU A 200 2.64 0.51 -3.90
CA LEU A 200 1.74 1.65 -4.05
C LEU A 200 1.46 2.33 -2.70
N ALA A 201 1.24 1.55 -1.64
CA ALA A 201 0.95 2.06 -0.30
C ALA A 201 1.67 1.20 0.75
N LEU A 202 2.78 1.72 1.27
CA LEU A 202 3.73 0.99 2.12
C LEU A 202 3.13 0.53 3.47
N PHE A 203 2.14 1.25 3.99
CA PHE A 203 1.50 0.96 5.27
C PHE A 203 0.21 0.12 5.14
N ALA A 204 -0.23 -0.16 3.91
CA ALA A 204 -1.37 -1.01 3.64
C ALA A 204 -0.91 -2.42 3.28
N LEU A 205 -1.64 -3.45 3.73
CA LEU A 205 -1.44 -4.82 3.22
C LEU A 205 -2.12 -5.00 1.87
N ASP A 206 -1.52 -5.83 1.01
CA ASP A 206 -2.10 -6.09 -0.29
C ASP A 206 -3.43 -6.87 -0.14
N PRO A 207 -4.56 -6.32 -0.63
CA PRO A 207 -5.86 -6.92 -0.45
C PRO A 207 -6.05 -8.19 -1.28
N ARG A 208 -5.25 -8.43 -2.33
CA ARG A 208 -5.38 -9.61 -3.21
C ARG A 208 -4.97 -10.91 -2.54
N TYR A 209 -4.26 -10.81 -1.42
CA TYR A 209 -3.89 -11.95 -0.59
C TYR A 209 -4.81 -12.15 0.61
N ALA A 210 -5.90 -11.41 0.73
CA ALA A 210 -6.90 -11.62 1.77
C ALA A 210 -8.11 -12.41 1.25
N VAL A 211 -8.74 -13.19 2.12
CA VAL A 211 -10.07 -13.77 1.86
C VAL A 211 -11.12 -12.64 1.89
N ASN A 212 -11.03 -11.76 2.89
CA ASN A 212 -11.77 -10.52 2.96
C ASN A 212 -10.83 -9.30 2.88
N PRO A 213 -10.76 -8.62 1.73
CA PRO A 213 -9.94 -7.43 1.52
C PRO A 213 -10.08 -6.35 2.61
N GLU A 214 -11.29 -6.10 3.10
CA GLU A 214 -11.53 -5.08 4.12
C GLU A 214 -10.89 -5.42 5.48
N LYS A 215 -10.66 -6.72 5.72
CA LYS A 215 -10.10 -7.30 6.94
C LYS A 215 -8.71 -7.90 6.74
N ALA A 216 -8.02 -7.56 5.64
CA ALA A 216 -6.68 -8.09 5.33
C ALA A 216 -5.70 -7.98 6.51
N ARG A 217 -5.74 -6.88 7.26
CA ARG A 217 -4.92 -6.68 8.47
C ARG A 217 -5.23 -7.68 9.58
N ASP A 218 -6.49 -7.97 9.84
CA ASP A 218 -6.89 -8.95 10.87
C ASP A 218 -6.48 -10.35 10.42
N GLU A 219 -6.75 -10.71 9.17
CA GLU A 219 -6.40 -12.03 8.62
C GLU A 219 -4.89 -12.29 8.63
N PHE A 220 -4.09 -11.26 8.31
CA PHE A 220 -2.63 -11.38 8.39
C PHE A 220 -2.15 -11.53 9.83
N ARG A 221 -2.70 -10.76 10.77
CA ARG A 221 -2.35 -10.87 12.20
C ARG A 221 -2.74 -12.22 12.79
N ASP A 222 -3.90 -12.77 12.42
CA ASP A 222 -4.31 -14.12 12.83
C ASP A 222 -3.31 -15.18 12.35
N ALA A 223 -2.80 -15.03 11.12
CA ALA A 223 -1.77 -15.92 10.59
C ALA A 223 -0.43 -15.77 11.33
N VAL A 224 -0.02 -14.53 11.64
CA VAL A 224 1.17 -14.25 12.44
C VAL A 224 1.06 -14.89 13.82
N LYS A 225 -0.06 -14.71 14.54
CA LYS A 225 -0.31 -15.37 15.84
C LYS A 225 -0.19 -16.89 15.76
N ALA A 226 -0.77 -17.50 14.73
CA ALA A 226 -0.70 -18.95 14.55
C ALA A 226 0.74 -19.44 14.30
N LEU A 227 1.53 -18.69 13.53
CA LEU A 227 2.94 -18.98 13.28
C LEU A 227 3.79 -18.78 14.54
N HIS A 228 3.59 -17.68 15.27
CA HIS A 228 4.28 -17.40 16.54
C HIS A 228 3.96 -18.43 17.62
N ALA A 229 2.71 -18.88 17.74
CA ALA A 229 2.32 -19.96 18.66
C ALA A 229 3.03 -21.28 18.34
N ALA A 230 3.43 -21.49 17.08
CA ALA A 230 4.25 -22.61 16.66
C ALA A 230 5.77 -22.35 16.79
N GLY A 231 6.19 -21.16 17.22
CA GLY A 231 7.59 -20.74 17.30
C GLY A 231 8.23 -20.47 15.95
N ILE A 232 7.43 -20.03 14.96
CA ILE A 232 7.90 -19.63 13.63
C ILE A 232 7.86 -18.11 13.54
N GLU A 233 9.00 -17.48 13.26
CA GLU A 233 9.10 -16.03 13.02
C GLU A 233 8.56 -15.66 11.64
N VAL A 234 8.09 -14.42 11.49
CA VAL A 234 7.65 -13.87 10.21
C VAL A 234 8.56 -12.71 9.82
N ILE A 235 9.20 -12.84 8.66
CA ILE A 235 10.04 -11.81 8.05
C ILE A 235 9.31 -11.29 6.81
N LEU A 236 9.30 -9.98 6.62
CA LEU A 236 8.72 -9.34 5.44
C LEU A 236 9.83 -8.85 4.54
N ASP A 237 9.76 -9.20 3.26
CA ASP A 237 10.48 -8.48 2.22
C ASP A 237 9.82 -7.11 2.02
N VAL A 238 10.63 -6.05 2.09
CA VAL A 238 10.18 -4.65 2.05
C VAL A 238 10.95 -3.87 1.00
N VAL A 239 10.20 -3.18 0.14
CA VAL A 239 10.74 -2.30 -0.90
C VAL A 239 10.59 -0.84 -0.46
N LEU A 240 11.72 -0.19 -0.20
CA LEU A 240 11.78 1.24 0.17
C LEU A 240 12.58 2.09 -0.82
N ASN A 241 13.11 1.48 -1.89
CA ASN A 241 14.04 2.14 -2.81
C ASN A 241 13.36 2.74 -4.06
N HIS A 242 12.10 2.37 -4.35
CA HIS A 242 11.29 2.92 -5.44
C HIS A 242 9.78 2.75 -5.12
N SER A 243 8.92 3.27 -6.00
CA SER A 243 7.46 3.20 -5.89
C SER A 243 6.79 2.76 -7.19
N ALA A 244 5.48 2.49 -7.12
CA ALA A 244 4.62 2.24 -8.28
C ALA A 244 4.42 3.43 -9.24
N GLU A 245 4.94 4.61 -8.91
CA GLU A 245 4.87 5.79 -9.78
C GLU A 245 5.91 5.76 -10.91
N SER A 246 6.90 4.85 -10.85
CA SER A 246 7.90 4.64 -11.91
C SER A 246 8.67 5.94 -12.26
N ASP A 247 9.08 6.08 -13.51
CA ASP A 247 9.62 7.28 -14.14
C ASP A 247 8.54 8.32 -14.51
N LEU A 248 8.95 9.37 -15.22
CA LEU A 248 8.09 10.48 -15.62
C LEU A 248 6.90 10.06 -16.52
N ASP A 249 7.00 8.95 -17.25
CA ASP A 249 5.89 8.41 -18.05
C ASP A 249 4.90 7.58 -17.21
N GLY A 250 5.25 7.34 -15.94
CA GLY A 250 4.44 6.61 -14.98
C GLY A 250 3.28 7.41 -14.39
N PRO A 251 2.41 6.74 -13.61
CA PRO A 251 1.23 7.35 -13.00
C PRO A 251 1.61 8.26 -11.82
N THR A 252 0.78 9.27 -11.56
CA THR A 252 0.83 10.09 -10.34
C THR A 252 -0.28 9.68 -9.41
N LEU A 253 0.09 9.07 -8.29
CA LEU A 253 -0.80 8.38 -7.36
C LEU A 253 -0.60 8.81 -5.91
N SER A 254 0.60 9.26 -5.52
CA SER A 254 0.91 9.66 -4.15
C SER A 254 2.13 10.59 -4.10
N GLN A 255 3.33 10.04 -3.91
CA GLN A 255 4.54 10.78 -3.53
C GLN A 255 4.93 11.86 -4.54
N ARG A 256 4.80 11.59 -5.85
CA ARG A 256 5.11 12.55 -6.93
C ARG A 256 4.25 13.80 -6.82
N GLY A 257 2.94 13.62 -6.65
CA GLY A 257 2.00 14.73 -6.53
C GLY A 257 2.06 15.44 -5.18
N ILE A 258 2.53 14.75 -4.13
CA ILE A 258 2.62 15.31 -2.77
C ILE A 258 3.88 16.13 -2.59
N ASP A 259 5.05 15.61 -2.97
CA ASP A 259 6.32 16.31 -2.91
C ASP A 259 7.42 15.55 -3.67
N ASN A 260 7.36 15.57 -5.01
CA ASN A 260 8.32 14.85 -5.86
C ASN A 260 9.78 15.14 -5.49
N ARG A 261 10.10 16.40 -5.21
CA ARG A 261 11.47 16.86 -4.95
C ARG A 261 12.03 16.34 -3.61
N SER A 262 11.16 16.00 -2.67
CA SER A 262 11.54 15.44 -1.37
C SER A 262 11.56 13.91 -1.35
N TYR A 263 10.60 13.27 -2.03
CA TYR A 263 10.48 11.81 -2.01
C TYR A 263 11.47 11.11 -2.95
N TYR A 264 11.78 11.71 -4.11
CA TYR A 264 12.62 11.09 -5.13
C TYR A 264 13.99 11.77 -5.25
N TRP A 265 15.01 10.97 -5.57
CA TRP A 265 16.32 11.48 -5.93
C TRP A 265 16.29 12.03 -7.36
N ILE A 266 16.09 13.34 -7.44
CA ILE A 266 15.99 14.08 -8.70
C ILE A 266 17.36 14.60 -9.14
N ARG A 267 17.65 14.47 -10.43
CA ARG A 267 18.87 14.97 -11.09
C ARG A 267 18.86 16.49 -11.21
N ASP A 268 19.97 17.08 -11.64
CA ASP A 268 20.10 18.54 -11.79
C ASP A 268 19.19 19.11 -12.90
N ASP A 269 18.73 18.27 -13.83
CA ASP A 269 17.81 18.63 -14.91
C ASP A 269 16.32 18.44 -14.57
N GLY A 270 16.01 18.00 -13.35
CA GLY A 270 14.64 17.85 -12.84
C GLY A 270 14.02 16.47 -13.00
#